data_AF-A0A9E5YT01-F1
#
_entry.id   AF-A0A9E5YT01-F1
#
_cell.length_a   1.000
_cell.length_b   1.000
_cell.length_c   1.000
_cell.angle_alpha   90.00
_cell.angle_beta   90.00
_cell.angle_gamma   90.00
#
_symmetry.space_group_name_H-M   'P 1'
#
loop_
_entity.id
_entity.type
_entity.pdbx_description
1 polymer ?
#
loop_
_entity_poly.entity_id
_entity_poly.type
_entity_poly.pdbx_seq_one_letter_code
_entity_poly.pdbx_strand_id
1 'polypeptide(L)' 'MALFQKVIVKKYLKNLPSDLIDENYKKYTMYFNDFGRAERIRTLKEEQYQEGFLRELFVDCLN' A
#
# COMPACT_ATOMS: atom_id res chain seq x y z
N MET A 1 21.39 8.18 5.28
CA MET A 1 21.73 8.25 3.84
C MET A 1 20.59 7.62 3.05
N ALA A 2 20.15 8.21 1.94
CA ALA A 2 19.12 7.58 1.11
C ALA A 2 19.74 6.41 0.33
N LEU A 3 19.02 5.28 0.22
CA LEU A 3 19.47 4.12 -0.57
C LEU A 3 19.67 4.44 -2.06
N PHE A 4 18.92 5.41 -2.59
CA PHE A 4 18.91 5.78 -3.99
C PHE A 4 19.09 7.28 -4.19
N GLN A 5 19.74 7.65 -5.29
CA GLN A 5 19.85 9.05 -5.70
C GLN A 5 18.49 9.60 -6.17
N LYS A 6 18.19 10.86 -5.83
CA LYS A 6 16.90 11.51 -6.16
C LYS A 6 16.59 11.48 -7.66
N VAL A 7 17.60 11.61 -8.52
CA VAL A 7 17.43 11.60 -9.99
C VAL A 7 16.97 10.22 -10.47
N ILE A 8 17.54 9.15 -9.90
CA ILE A 8 17.18 7.77 -10.21
C ILE A 8 15.72 7.52 -9.81
N VAL A 9 15.35 7.90 -8.60
CA VAL A 9 13.95 7.78 -8.11
C VAL A 9 12.97 8.49 -9.04
N LYS A 10 13.25 9.74 -9.42
CA LYS A 10 12.39 10.50 -10.35
C LYS A 10 12.26 9.83 -11.72
N LYS A 11 13.34 9.23 -12.25
CA LYS A 11 13.32 8.54 -13.54
C LYS A 11 12.38 7.33 -13.49
N TYR A 12 12.48 6.50 -12.44
CA TYR A 12 11.63 5.32 -12.31
C TYR A 12 10.16 5.70 -12.06
N LEU A 13 9.88 6.69 -11.21
CA LEU A 13 8.52 7.15 -10.95
C LEU A 13 7.80 7.65 -12.21
N LYS A 14 8.52 8.34 -13.11
CA LYS A 14 7.96 8.83 -14.39
C LYS A 14 7.63 7.72 -15.38
N ASN A 15 8.28 6.57 -15.25
CA ASN A 15 8.13 5.44 -16.16
C ASN A 15 7.12 4.40 -15.63
N LEU A 16 6.49 4.64 -14.48
CA LEU A 16 5.47 3.74 -13.97
C LEU A 16 4.21 3.83 -14.84
N PRO A 17 3.61 2.70 -15.24
CA PRO A 17 2.38 2.69 -16.02
C PRO A 17 1.22 3.26 -15.21
N SER A 18 0.57 4.31 -15.73
CA SER A 18 -0.53 5.01 -15.05
C SER A 18 -1.71 4.07 -14.78
N ASP A 19 -2.07 3.22 -15.74
CA ASP A 19 -3.20 2.30 -15.61
C ASP A 19 -2.99 1.30 -14.46
N LEU A 20 -1.76 0.81 -14.29
CA LEU A 20 -1.39 -0.08 -13.19
C LEU A 20 -1.46 0.64 -11.83
N ILE A 21 -1.00 1.90 -11.78
CA ILE A 21 -1.10 2.71 -10.58
C ILE A 21 -2.57 2.92 -10.21
N ASP A 22 -3.41 3.28 -11.17
CA ASP A 22 -4.83 3.54 -10.94
C ASP A 22 -5.59 2.28 -10.51
N GLU A 23 -5.28 1.12 -11.12
CA GLU A 23 -5.85 -0.17 -10.72
C GLU A 23 -5.49 -0.51 -9.27
N ASN A 24 -4.20 -0.47 -8.94
CA ASN A 24 -3.71 -0.84 -7.61
C ASN A 24 -4.13 0.18 -6.54
N TYR A 25 -4.27 1.46 -6.91
CA TYR A 25 -4.82 2.49 -6.02
C TYR A 25 -6.31 2.27 -5.73
N LYS A 26 -7.09 1.79 -6.71
CA LYS A 26 -8.48 1.39 -6.48
C LYS A 26 -8.56 0.18 -5.53
N LYS A 27 -7.73 -0.85 -5.74
CA LYS A 27 -7.64 -2.02 -4.83
C LYS A 27 -7.30 -1.58 -3.40
N TYR A 28 -6.28 -0.73 -3.26
CA TYR A 28 -5.89 -0.14 -1.98
C TYR A 28 -7.05 0.60 -1.31
N THR A 29 -7.71 1.49 -2.05
CA THR A 29 -8.83 2.29 -1.54
C THR A 29 -9.99 1.40 -1.12
N MET A 30 -10.34 0.41 -1.91
CA MET A 30 -11.39 -0.56 -1.59
C MET A 30 -11.06 -1.38 -0.34
N TYR A 31 -9.78 -1.77 -0.18
CA TYR A 31 -9.33 -2.58 0.95
C TYR A 31 -9.25 -1.78 2.25
N PHE A 32 -8.63 -0.59 2.23
CA PHE A 32 -8.32 0.19 3.43
C PHE A 32 -9.39 1.23 3.80
N ASN A 33 -10.26 1.68 2.87
CA ASN A 33 -11.38 2.57 3.20
C ASN A 33 -12.68 1.81 3.55
N ASP A 34 -12.62 0.49 3.75
CA ASP A 34 -13.74 -0.28 4.29
C ASP A 34 -13.96 0.08 5.77
N PHE A 35 -15.13 0.63 6.08
CA PHE A 35 -15.51 1.04 7.44
C PHE A 35 -15.51 -0.13 8.44
N GLY A 36 -16.03 -1.29 8.04
CA GLY A 36 -16.06 -2.48 8.89
C GLY A 36 -14.65 -3.02 9.15
N ARG A 37 -13.73 -2.86 8.18
CA ARG A 37 -12.32 -3.16 8.40
C ARG A 37 -11.68 -2.20 9.40
N ALA A 38 -11.90 -0.90 9.25
CA ALA A 38 -11.36 0.11 10.16
C ALA A 38 -11.81 -0.14 11.62
N GLU A 39 -13.07 -0.53 11.83
CA GLU A 39 -13.55 -0.95 13.15
C GLU A 39 -12.84 -2.19 13.68
N ARG A 40 -12.68 -3.24 12.86
CA ARG A 40 -11.93 -4.44 13.26
C ARG A 40 -10.49 -4.11 13.65
N ILE A 41 -9.79 -3.29 12.87
CA ILE A 41 -8.40 -2.88 13.17
C ILE A 41 -8.32 -2.18 14.54
N ARG A 42 -9.29 -1.34 14.89
CA ARG A 42 -9.35 -0.68 16.21
C ARG A 42 -9.51 -1.65 17.38
N THR A 43 -10.02 -2.85 17.13
CA THR A 43 -10.17 -3.90 18.16
C THR A 43 -8.94 -4.81 18.27
N LEU A 44 -8.03 -4.78 17.29
CA LEU A 44 -6.82 -5.60 17.30
C LEU A 44 -5.74 -5.00 18.20
N LYS A 45 -4.86 -5.86 18.74
CA LYS A 45 -3.59 -5.39 19.30
C LYS A 45 -2.69 -4.90 18.18
N GLU A 46 -1.84 -3.94 18.48
CA GLU A 46 -0.90 -3.35 17.53
C GLU A 46 -0.04 -4.41 16.83
N GLU A 47 0.53 -5.37 17.57
CA GLU A 47 1.36 -6.46 17.02
C GLU A 47 0.60 -7.31 15.99
N GLN A 48 -0.67 -7.63 16.26
CA GLN A 48 -1.50 -8.44 15.37
C GLN A 48 -1.81 -7.71 14.07
N TYR A 49 -2.02 -6.39 14.15
CA TYR A 49 -2.23 -5.59 12.96
C TYR A 49 -0.94 -5.36 12.18
N GLN A 50 0.19 -5.10 12.87
CA GLN A 50 1.49 -4.85 12.24
C GLN A 50 1.99 -6.05 11.45
N GLU A 51 1.83 -7.27 11.97
CA GLU A 51 2.21 -8.50 11.27
C GLU A 51 1.47 -8.64 9.92
N GLY A 52 0.17 -8.36 9.91
CA GLY A 52 -0.68 -8.49 8.72
C GLY A 52 -0.55 -7.34 7.72
N PHE A 53 -0.27 -6.12 8.19
CA PHE A 53 -0.38 -4.91 7.36
C PHE A 53 0.44 -4.96 6.07
N LEU A 54 1.72 -5.35 6.13
CA LEU A 54 2.58 -5.39 4.94
C LEU A 54 2.14 -6.47 3.95
N ARG A 55 1.66 -7.62 4.46
CA ARG A 55 1.13 -8.68 3.61
C ARG A 55 -0.08 -8.17 2.83
N GLU A 56 -1.00 -7.52 3.51
CA GLU A 56 -2.22 -6.99 2.91
C GLU A 56 -1.93 -5.87 1.90
N LEU A 57 -0.99 -4.99 2.22
CA LEU A 57 -0.61 -3.92 1.31
C LEU A 57 0.07 -4.47 0.04
N PHE A 58 1.07 -5.34 0.18
CA PHE A 58 1.88 -5.76 -0.96
C PHE A 58 1.29 -6.93 -1.74
N VAL A 59 0.53 -7.82 -1.11
CA VAL A 59 -0.06 -8.98 -1.77
C VAL A 59 -1.48 -8.70 -2.25
N ASP A 60 -2.30 -8.04 -1.41
CA ASP A 60 -3.72 -7.88 -1.71
C ASP A 60 -4.01 -6.58 -2.48
N CYS A 61 -3.16 -5.53 -2.34
CA CYS A 61 -3.39 -4.23 -3.00
C CYS A 61 -2.41 -3.88 -4.12
N LEU A 62 -1.11 -4.12 -3.94
CA LEU A 62 -0.04 -3.66 -4.85
C LEU A 62 0.51 -4.77 -5.77
N ASN A 63 -0.14 -5.93 -5.82
CA ASN A 63 0.24 -7.06 -6.68
C ASN A 63 -0.25 -6.88 -8.13
#